data_AF-A0A528AR87-F1
#
_entry.id   AF-A0A528AR87-F1
#
_cell.length_a   1.000
_cell.length_b   1.000
_cell.length_c   1.000
_cell.angle_alpha   90.00
_cell.angle_beta   90.00
_cell.angle_gamma   90.00
#
_symmetry.space_group_name_H-M   'P 1'
#
loop_
_entity.id
_entity.type
_entity.pdbx_description
1 polymer ?
#
loop_
_entity_poly.entity_id
_entity_poly.type
_entity_poly.pdbx_seq_one_letter_code
_entity_poly.pdbx_strand_id
1 'polypeptide(L)'
;LRAIAGLETIDGGDVLIDGKPVQHLKAADRDIAMVFQSFSLYPHMSVYENIAFPLRAMRKSKAEIDGEVRSVAKVLQITDLLGKKP
;
A
#
# COMPACT_ATOMS: atom_id res chain seq x y z
N LEU A 1 -13.74 7.57 2.38
CA LEU A 1 -12.51 6.77 2.13
C LEU A 1 -11.78 6.37 3.42
N ARG A 2 -11.50 7.31 4.34
CA ARG A 2 -10.78 7.02 5.60
C ARG A 2 -11.49 6.01 6.50
N ALA A 3 -12.80 6.13 6.68
CA ALA A 3 -13.61 5.16 7.43
C ALA A 3 -13.56 3.73 6.84
N ILE A 4 -13.63 3.62 5.50
CA ILE A 4 -13.51 2.33 4.80
C ILE A 4 -12.12 1.72 5.04
N ALA A 5 -11.08 2.55 4.94
CA ALA A 5 -9.69 2.19 5.22
C ALA A 5 -9.39 1.85 6.70
N GLY A 6 -10.34 2.09 7.62
CA GLY A 6 -10.13 1.89 9.06
C GLY A 6 -9.25 2.96 9.71
N LEU A 7 -9.14 4.13 9.09
CA LEU A 7 -8.42 5.30 9.60
C LEU A 7 -9.32 6.27 10.38
N GLU A 8 -10.61 5.94 10.50
CA GLU A 8 -11.64 6.70 11.20
C GLU A 8 -12.75 5.73 11.63
N THR A 9 -13.36 5.99 12.78
CA THR A 9 -14.48 5.20 13.30
C THR A 9 -15.79 5.64 12.65
N ILE A 10 -16.69 4.69 12.39
CA ILE A 10 -18.04 4.98 11.91
C ILE A 10 -18.99 5.13 13.09
N ASP A 11 -19.93 6.07 13.00
CA ASP A 11 -20.95 6.28 14.04
C ASP A 11 -22.08 5.23 13.99
N GLY A 12 -22.31 4.62 12.83
CA GLY A 12 -23.32 3.58 12.64
C GLY A 12 -23.32 2.99 11.22
N GLY A 13 -24.07 1.91 11.04
CA GLY A 13 -24.11 1.13 9.79
C GLY A 13 -22.98 0.12 9.66
N ASP A 14 -22.95 -0.59 8.53
CA ASP A 14 -21.98 -1.65 8.25
C ASP A 14 -21.07 -1.27 7.07
N VAL A 15 -19.78 -1.56 7.21
CA VAL A 15 -18.83 -1.50 6.08
C VAL A 15 -18.52 -2.93 5.67
N LEU A 16 -18.96 -3.30 4.47
CA LEU A 16 -18.72 -4.62 3.90
C LEU A 16 -17.60 -4.56 2.86
N ILE A 17 -16.59 -5.41 3.01
CA ILE A 17 -15.57 -5.70 1.98
C ILE A 17 -15.77 -7.16 1.58
N ASP A 18 -16.02 -7.42 0.29
CA ASP A 18 -16.40 -8.74 -0.23
C ASP A 18 -17.55 -9.40 0.55
N GLY A 19 -18.53 -8.59 0.97
CA GLY A 19 -19.69 -9.03 1.74
C GLY A 19 -19.40 -9.32 3.22
N LYS A 20 -18.18 -9.10 3.71
CA LYS A 20 -17.80 -9.32 5.12
C LYS A 20 -17.73 -8.00 5.89
N PRO A 21 -18.30 -7.91 7.11
CA PRO A 21 -18.19 -6.73 7.95
C PRO A 21 -16.76 -6.53 8.45
N VAL A 22 -16.22 -5.32 8.28
CA VAL A 22 -14.81 -5.00 8.61
C VAL A 22 -14.64 -3.94 9.69
N GLN A 23 -15.73 -3.41 10.25
CA GLN A 23 -15.70 -2.35 11.26
C GLN A 23 -14.84 -2.65 12.49
N HIS A 24 -14.72 -3.93 12.90
CA HIS A 24 -13.89 -4.35 14.04
C HIS A 24 -12.45 -4.71 13.66
N LEU A 25 -12.13 -4.76 12.36
CA LEU A 25 -10.79 -5.07 11.88
C LEU A 25 -9.92 -3.81 11.91
N LYS A 26 -8.65 -3.97 12.28
CA LYS A 26 -7.64 -2.91 12.13
C LYS A 26 -7.43 -2.64 10.65
N ALA A 27 -6.99 -1.42 10.29
CA ALA A 27 -6.71 -1.04 8.91
C ALA A 27 -5.83 -2.06 8.15
N ALA A 28 -4.80 -2.61 8.81
CA ALA A 28 -3.91 -3.61 8.22
C ALA A 28 -4.58 -4.96 7.91
N ASP A 29 -5.67 -5.28 8.60
CA ASP A 29 -6.38 -6.57 8.47
C ASP A 29 -7.54 -6.49 7.46
N ARG A 30 -7.78 -5.32 6.85
CA ARG A 30 -8.89 -5.09 5.90
C ARG A 30 -8.57 -5.44 4.44
N ASP A 31 -7.35 -5.92 4.18
CA ASP A 31 -6.84 -6.32 2.85
C ASP A 31 -7.15 -5.30 1.73
N ILE A 32 -6.89 -4.02 2.03
CA ILE A 32 -7.11 -2.90 1.09
C ILE A 32 -5.87 -2.01 1.02
N ALA A 33 -5.61 -1.51 -0.18
CA ALA A 33 -4.57 -0.51 -0.43
C ALA A 33 -5.21 0.88 -0.57
N MET A 34 -4.61 1.89 0.06
CA MET A 34 -5.05 3.29 -0.04
C MET A 34 -3.92 4.16 -0.60
N VAL A 35 -4.22 4.93 -1.65
CA VAL A 35 -3.35 5.99 -2.15
C VAL A 35 -3.85 7.32 -1.59
N PHE A 36 -2.98 8.04 -0.87
CA PHE A 36 -3.33 9.32 -0.24
C PHE A 36 -3.23 10.49 -1.22
N GLN A 37 -4.07 11.51 -1.04
CA GLN A 37 -4.03 12.74 -1.85
C GLN A 37 -2.76 13.58 -1.60
N SER A 38 -2.29 13.61 -0.36
CA SER A 38 -0.96 14.14 -0.03
C SER A 38 0.05 13.01 -0.16
N PHE A 39 1.09 13.17 -0.98
CA PHE A 39 2.13 12.17 -1.23
C PHE A 39 2.73 11.65 0.08
N SER A 40 2.19 10.56 0.59
CA SER A 40 2.64 9.90 1.83
C SER A 40 3.79 8.95 1.52
N LEU A 41 4.75 9.44 0.73
CA LEU A 41 5.99 8.73 0.43
C LEU A 41 6.92 8.84 1.64
N TYR A 42 7.75 7.82 1.84
CA TYR A 42 8.84 7.86 2.80
C TYR A 42 10.01 8.64 2.17
N PRO A 43 10.28 9.90 2.60
CA PRO A 43 11.22 10.78 1.89
C PRO A 43 12.68 10.36 2.05
N HIS A 44 12.97 9.53 3.06
CA HIS A 44 14.29 8.97 3.31
C HIS A 44 14.57 7.72 2.46
N MET A 45 13.55 7.18 1.79
CA MET A 45 13.61 5.98 0.94
C MET A 45 13.59 6.35 -0.54
N SER A 46 14.30 5.58 -1.37
CA SER A 46 14.19 5.63 -2.83
C SER A 46 12.82 5.19 -3.33
N VAL A 47 12.52 5.44 -4.61
CA VAL A 47 11.29 4.95 -5.27
C VAL A 47 11.19 3.42 -5.18
N TYR A 48 12.31 2.70 -5.38
CA TYR A 48 12.35 1.25 -5.19
C TYR A 48 11.95 0.85 -3.77
N GLU A 49 12.54 1.51 -2.77
CA GLU A 49 12.29 1.19 -1.36
C GLU A 49 10.85 1.52 -0.94
N ASN A 50 10.27 2.60 -1.45
CA ASN A 50 8.86 2.95 -1.24
C ASN A 50 7.91 1.87 -1.76
N ILE A 51 8.17 1.32 -2.96
CA ILE A 51 7.35 0.24 -3.54
C ILE A 51 7.61 -1.11 -2.85
N ALA A 52 8.87 -1.40 -2.48
CA ALA A 52 9.27 -2.66 -1.87
C ALA A 52 8.83 -2.78 -0.39
N PHE A 53 8.64 -1.67 0.31
CA PHE A 53 8.33 -1.64 1.73
C PHE A 53 7.12 -2.53 2.14
N PRO A 54 5.92 -2.39 1.53
CA PRO A 54 4.79 -3.25 1.87
C PRO A 54 5.06 -4.73 1.54
N LEU A 55 5.78 -5.03 0.47
CA LEU A 55 6.10 -6.41 0.08
C LEU A 55 7.04 -7.10 1.07
N ARG A 56 7.96 -6.34 1.70
CA ARG A 56 8.82 -6.84 2.79
C ARG A 56 8.00 -7.19 4.03
N ALA A 57 6.97 -6.39 4.35
CA ALA A 57 6.07 -6.67 5.47
C ALA A 57 5.29 -7.99 5.26
N MET A 58 5.01 -8.36 4.01
CA MET A 58 4.41 -9.64 3.62
C MET A 58 5.39 -10.83 3.65
N ARG A 59 6.65 -10.64 4.03
CA ARG A 59 7.70 -11.69 4.11
C ARG A 59 8.00 -12.41 2.79
N LYS A 60 7.78 -11.74 1.64
CA LYS A 60 8.19 -12.26 0.32
C LYS A 60 9.72 -12.35 0.21
N SER A 61 10.23 -13.24 -0.65
CA SER A 61 11.66 -13.33 -0.89
C SER A 61 12.18 -12.08 -1.62
N LYS A 62 13.49 -11.82 -1.49
CA LYS A 62 14.13 -10.68 -2.17
C LYS A 62 13.96 -10.74 -3.70
N ALA A 63 13.98 -11.94 -4.28
CA ALA A 63 13.81 -12.14 -5.72
C ALA A 63 12.38 -11.81 -6.19
N GLU A 64 11.38 -12.26 -5.44
CA GLU A 64 9.97 -11.93 -5.71
C GLU A 64 9.71 -10.43 -5.60
N ILE A 65 10.25 -9.79 -4.55
CA ILE A 65 10.13 -8.34 -4.36
C ILE A 65 10.75 -7.58 -5.54
N ASP A 66 11.96 -7.95 -5.98
CA ASP A 66 12.61 -7.27 -7.10
C ASP A 66 11.81 -7.41 -8.40
N GLY A 67 11.29 -8.61 -8.67
CA GLY A 67 10.44 -8.88 -9.84
C GLY A 67 9.16 -8.03 -9.85
N GLU A 68 8.45 -7.99 -8.72
CA GLU A 68 7.21 -7.22 -8.58
C GLU A 68 7.47 -5.71 -8.70
N VAL A 69 8.49 -5.18 -8.02
CA VAL A 69 8.84 -3.76 -8.06
C VAL A 69 9.18 -3.32 -9.49
N ARG A 70 10.00 -4.10 -10.22
CA ARG A 70 10.36 -3.78 -11.62
C ARG A 70 9.16 -3.87 -12.56
N SER A 71 8.26 -4.83 -12.33
CA SER A 71 7.03 -4.95 -13.11
C SER A 71 6.15 -3.70 -12.95
N VAL A 72 5.90 -3.28 -11.70
CA VAL A 72 5.12 -2.06 -11.40
C VAL A 72 5.80 -0.82 -11.97
N ALA A 73 7.12 -0.69 -11.81
CA ALA A 73 7.87 0.46 -12.33
C ALA A 73 7.85 0.55 -13.86
N LYS A 74 7.75 -0.59 -14.56
CA LYS A 74 7.59 -0.62 -16.02
C LYS A 74 6.19 -0.15 -16.43
N VAL A 75 5.15 -0.63 -15.76
CA VAL A 75 3.75 -0.23 -16.02
C VAL A 75 3.56 1.27 -15.79
N LEU A 76 4.15 1.81 -14.73
CA LEU A 76 4.08 3.22 -14.37
C LEU A 76 5.10 4.10 -15.13
N GLN A 77 5.96 3.52 -15.97
CA GLN A 77 7.02 4.22 -16.72
C GLN A 77 8.00 5.00 -15.83
N ILE A 78 8.30 4.48 -14.64
CA ILE A 78 9.20 5.09 -13.65
C ILE A 78 10.47 4.26 -13.41
N THR A 79 10.80 3.35 -14.32
CA THR A 79 11.92 2.40 -14.15
C THR A 79 13.24 3.14 -13.90
N ASP A 80 13.49 4.25 -14.61
CA ASP A 80 14.71 5.05 -14.47
C ASP A 80 14.75 5.89 -13.17
N LEU A 81 13.62 5.97 -12.46
CA LEU A 81 13.50 6.69 -11.19
C LEU A 81 13.70 5.79 -9.97
N LEU A 82 13.79 4.46 -10.14
CA LEU A 82 13.86 3.49 -9.04
C LEU A 82 14.97 3.80 -8.03
N GLY A 83 16.12 4.32 -8.49
CA GLY A 83 17.24 4.67 -7.63
C GLY A 83 17.20 6.07 -7.01
N LYS A 84 16.19 6.90 -7.35
CA LYS A 84 16.07 8.26 -6.84
C LYS A 84 15.19 8.31 -5.60
N LYS A 85 15.40 9.31 -4.73
CA LYS A 85 14.46 9.67 -3.68
C LYS A 85 13.35 10.56 -4.28
N PRO A 86 12.12 10.52 -3.71
CA PRO A 86 11.01 11.39 -4.11
C PRO A 86 11.33 12.88 -4.04
#